data_AF-A0A7J2HEQ6-F1
#
_entry.id   AF-A0A7J2HEQ6-F1
#
_cell.length_a   1.000
_cell.length_b   1.000
_cell.length_c   1.000
_cell.angle_alpha   90.00
_cell.angle_beta   90.00
_cell.angle_gamma   90.00
#
_symmetry.space_group_name_H-M   'P 1'
#
loop_
_entity.id
_entity.type
_entity.pdbx_description
1 polymer ?
#
loop_
_entity_poly.entity_id
_entity_poly.type
_entity_poly.pdbx_seq_one_letter_code
_entity_poly.pdbx_strand_id
1 'polypeptide(L)'
;MNSILSSEVEKAGDELSKKLEELESRVKRLEELIASMNLIEISWKIARIEALSQRLLTYSRNELITIPRFEEELREYFSNLHALIKLLRSRMKSIDWKLIEESTSVAIHASKEAGLPFRIVANLMVEKLGDDVVKVISEKDIKEAYGLIDLNYWRRLLREKKLI
;
A
#
# COMPACT_ATOMS: atom_id res chain seq x y z
N MET A 1 60.38 -29.91 -4.23
CA MET A 1 59.87 -28.66 -3.62
C MET A 1 58.75 -28.01 -4.45
N ASN A 2 58.92 -27.81 -5.77
CA ASN A 2 57.88 -27.19 -6.60
C ASN A 2 56.54 -27.94 -6.69
N SER A 3 56.51 -29.28 -6.63
CA SER A 3 55.23 -30.02 -6.70
C SER A 3 54.41 -29.96 -5.40
N ILE A 4 55.07 -29.82 -4.25
CA ILE A 4 54.41 -29.75 -2.94
C ILE A 4 53.71 -28.38 -2.80
N LEU A 5 54.42 -27.30 -3.12
CA LEU A 5 53.87 -25.95 -3.18
C LEU A 5 52.71 -25.83 -4.18
N SER A 6 52.83 -26.45 -5.35
CA SER A 6 51.73 -26.50 -6.34
C SER A 6 50.49 -27.20 -5.79
N SER A 7 50.66 -28.32 -5.08
CA SER A 7 49.55 -29.10 -4.51
C SER A 7 48.86 -28.40 -3.34
N GLU A 8 49.59 -27.61 -2.55
CA GLU A 8 49.01 -26.84 -1.45
C GLU A 8 48.22 -25.64 -1.97
N VAL A 9 48.69 -25.01 -3.06
CA VAL A 9 47.97 -23.93 -3.75
C VAL A 9 46.68 -24.46 -4.40
N GLU A 10 46.72 -25.63 -5.05
CA GLU A 10 45.51 -26.29 -5.58
C GLU A 10 44.50 -26.61 -4.48
N LYS A 11 44.95 -27.21 -3.37
CA LYS A 11 44.07 -27.51 -2.23
C LYS A 11 43.43 -26.24 -1.64
N ALA A 12 44.22 -25.17 -1.48
CA ALA A 12 43.69 -23.90 -1.02
C ALA A 12 42.68 -23.29 -2.01
N GLY A 13 42.91 -23.45 -3.31
CA GLY A 13 41.97 -23.05 -4.37
C GLY A 13 40.65 -23.82 -4.31
N ASP A 14 40.71 -25.14 -4.13
CA ASP A 14 39.54 -26.00 -3.98
C ASP A 14 38.74 -25.65 -2.71
N GLU A 15 39.44 -25.39 -1.60
CA GLU A 15 38.83 -25.04 -0.33
C GLU A 15 38.19 -23.65 -0.35
N LEU A 16 38.81 -22.69 -1.02
CA LEU A 16 38.22 -21.37 -1.28
C LEU A 16 37.00 -21.46 -2.19
N SER A 17 37.06 -22.28 -3.24
CA SER A 17 35.94 -22.48 -4.17
C SER A 17 34.73 -23.07 -3.45
N LYS A 18 34.94 -24.10 -2.62
CA LYS A 18 33.88 -24.68 -1.76
C LYS A 18 33.26 -23.65 -0.81
N LYS A 19 34.09 -22.82 -0.17
CA LYS A 19 33.59 -21.74 0.71
C LYS A 19 32.80 -20.69 -0.07
N LEU A 20 33.21 -20.37 -1.30
CA LEU A 20 32.50 -19.43 -2.15
C LEU A 20 31.12 -19.97 -2.53
N GLU A 21 31.05 -21.23 -2.98
CA GLU A 21 29.78 -21.90 -3.30
C GLU A 21 28.84 -21.98 -2.09
N GLU A 22 29.38 -22.27 -0.90
CA GLU A 22 28.58 -22.29 0.34
C GLU A 22 28.01 -20.90 0.65
N LEU A 23 28.81 -19.84 0.51
CA LEU A 23 28.37 -18.46 0.72
C LEU A 23 27.30 -18.06 -0.30
N GLU A 24 27.49 -18.36 -1.59
CA GLU A 24 26.50 -18.08 -2.64
C GLU A 24 25.17 -18.81 -2.37
N SER A 25 25.23 -20.08 -1.96
CA SER A 25 24.04 -20.84 -1.57
C SER A 25 23.30 -20.22 -0.38
N ARG A 26 24.05 -19.77 0.63
CA ARG A 26 23.49 -19.09 1.81
C ARG A 26 22.86 -17.75 1.45
N VAL A 27 23.51 -16.96 0.60
CA VAL A 27 22.97 -15.68 0.11
C VAL A 27 21.66 -15.93 -0.63
N LYS A 28 21.62 -16.89 -1.57
CA LYS A 28 20.40 -17.23 -2.30
C LYS A 28 19.24 -17.63 -1.39
N ARG A 29 19.49 -18.45 -0.36
CA ARG A 29 18.47 -18.81 0.63
C ARG A 29 17.96 -17.61 1.43
N LEU A 30 18.86 -16.68 1.78
CA LEU A 30 18.49 -15.44 2.48
C LEU A 30 17.64 -14.53 1.58
N GLU A 31 17.99 -14.41 0.30
CA GLU A 31 17.20 -13.66 -0.69
C GLU A 31 15.79 -14.24 -0.85
N GLU A 32 15.66 -15.57 -0.94
CA GLU A 32 14.38 -16.27 -0.99
C GLU A 32 13.54 -16.03 0.28
N LEU A 33 14.15 -16.13 1.46
CA LEU A 33 13.47 -15.85 2.73
C LEU A 33 13.01 -14.39 2.84
N ILE A 34 13.84 -13.43 2.42
CA ILE A 34 13.49 -12.01 2.39
C ILE A 34 12.32 -11.78 1.42
N ALA A 35 12.34 -12.41 0.25
CA ALA A 35 11.24 -12.33 -0.71
C ALA A 35 9.94 -12.89 -0.11
N SER A 36 9.99 -14.03 0.58
CA SER A 36 8.82 -14.60 1.27
C SER A 36 8.31 -13.71 2.41
N MET A 37 9.19 -13.19 3.27
CA MET A 37 8.80 -12.28 4.35
C MET A 37 8.19 -10.99 3.81
N ASN A 38 8.73 -10.46 2.71
CA ASN A 38 8.18 -9.28 2.04
C ASN A 38 6.75 -9.54 1.53
N LEU A 39 6.51 -10.70 0.93
CA LEU A 39 5.18 -11.10 0.45
C LEU A 39 4.18 -11.31 1.59
N ILE A 40 4.61 -11.88 2.72
CA ILE A 40 3.78 -12.05 3.92
C ILE A 40 3.37 -10.68 4.47
N GLU A 41 4.31 -9.75 4.61
CA GLU A 41 4.02 -8.40 5.11
C GLU A 41 3.05 -7.64 4.18
N ILE A 42 3.27 -7.71 2.87
CA ILE A 42 2.37 -7.10 1.88
C ILE A 42 0.97 -7.72 1.97
N SER A 43 0.89 -9.06 2.00
CA SER A 43 -0.37 -9.79 2.13
C SER A 43 -1.13 -9.41 3.41
N TRP A 44 -0.42 -9.30 4.54
CA TRP A 44 -1.00 -8.87 5.81
C TRP A 44 -1.55 -7.44 5.74
N LYS A 45 -0.81 -6.52 5.12
CA LYS A 45 -1.25 -5.12 4.96
C LYS A 45 -2.48 -5.05 4.05
N ILE A 46 -2.53 -5.81 2.97
CA ILE A 46 -3.71 -5.90 2.08
C ILE A 46 -4.91 -6.42 2.87
N ALA A 47 -4.77 -7.54 3.58
CA ALA A 47 -5.84 -8.10 4.40
C ALA A 47 -6.35 -7.10 5.46
N ARG A 48 -5.44 -6.32 6.07
CA ARG A 48 -5.82 -5.25 7.00
C ARG A 48 -6.64 -4.15 6.31
N ILE A 49 -6.26 -3.72 5.10
CA ILE A 49 -7.01 -2.71 4.34
C ILE A 49 -8.41 -3.20 4.00
N GLU A 50 -8.53 -4.43 3.52
CA GLU A 50 -9.82 -5.04 3.21
C GLU A 50 -10.70 -5.15 4.45
N ALA A 51 -10.15 -5.57 5.59
CA ALA A 51 -10.89 -5.62 6.86
C ALA A 51 -11.38 -4.22 7.30
N LEU A 52 -10.56 -3.18 7.14
CA LEU A 52 -10.94 -1.80 7.44
C LEU A 52 -12.04 -1.30 6.49
N SER A 53 -11.95 -1.62 5.19
CA SER A 53 -12.97 -1.28 4.19
C SER A 53 -14.33 -1.92 4.53
N GLN A 54 -14.33 -3.21 4.89
CA GLN A 54 -15.55 -3.90 5.33
C GLN A 54 -16.10 -3.34 6.65
N ARG A 55 -15.23 -2.89 7.56
CA ARG A 55 -15.64 -2.22 8.79
C ARG A 55 -16.33 -0.88 8.49
N LEU A 56 -15.81 -0.09 7.54
CA LEU A 56 -16.46 1.14 7.08
C LEU A 56 -17.85 0.86 6.49
N LEU A 57 -17.99 -0.14 5.63
CA LEU A 57 -19.31 -0.54 5.09
C LEU A 57 -20.29 -1.00 6.16
N THR A 58 -19.79 -1.70 7.18
CA THR A 58 -20.64 -2.15 8.30
C THR A 58 -21.12 -0.96 9.12
N TYR A 59 -20.23 0.00 9.35
CA TYR A 59 -20.53 1.19 10.14
C TYR A 59 -21.39 2.20 9.39
N SER A 60 -21.26 2.31 8.07
CA SER A 60 -22.10 3.22 7.27
C SER A 60 -23.58 2.85 7.33
N ARG A 61 -23.88 1.57 7.56
CA ARG A 61 -25.24 1.03 7.66
C ARG A 61 -25.78 0.98 9.09
N ASN A 62 -24.96 1.33 10.07
CA ASN A 62 -25.32 1.21 11.47
C ASN A 62 -25.73 2.56 12.04
N GLU A 63 -27.02 2.71 12.35
CA GLU A 63 -27.60 3.94 12.92
C GLU A 63 -27.04 4.33 14.29
N LEU A 64 -26.37 3.41 15.00
CA LEU A 64 -25.75 3.67 16.30
C LEU A 64 -24.34 4.27 16.18
N ILE A 65 -23.73 4.26 14.99
CA ILE A 65 -22.42 4.84 14.78
C ILE A 65 -22.53 6.35 14.60
N THR A 66 -21.77 7.09 15.39
CA THR A 66 -21.70 8.55 15.27
C THR A 66 -20.77 8.95 14.13
N ILE A 67 -21.05 10.10 13.50
CA ILE A 67 -20.21 10.66 12.43
C ILE A 67 -18.73 10.81 12.87
N PRO A 68 -18.41 11.36 14.07
CA PRO A 68 -17.02 11.45 14.52
C PRO A 68 -16.34 10.07 14.61
N ARG A 69 -17.06 9.04 15.06
CA ARG A 69 -16.51 7.68 15.11
C ARG A 69 -16.24 7.15 13.71
N PHE A 70 -17.14 7.39 12.75
CA PHE A 70 -16.91 7.01 11.37
C PHE A 70 -15.69 7.73 10.75
N GLU A 71 -15.52 9.03 11.03
CA GLU A 71 -14.36 9.80 10.59
C GLU A 71 -13.03 9.24 11.13
N GLU A 72 -13.00 8.77 12.38
CA GLU A 72 -11.82 8.09 12.96
C GLU A 72 -11.47 6.81 12.19
N GLU A 73 -12.47 6.01 11.87
CA GLU A 73 -12.33 4.76 11.13
C GLU A 73 -11.82 5.01 9.71
N LEU A 74 -12.37 6.05 9.06
CA LEU A 74 -11.94 6.49 7.74
C LEU A 74 -10.49 7.01 7.76
N ARG A 75 -10.11 7.72 8.83
CA ARG A 75 -8.73 8.19 9.05
C ARG A 75 -7.78 7.01 9.24
N GLU A 76 -8.18 5.98 9.99
CA GLU A 76 -7.40 4.75 10.14
C GLU A 76 -7.22 4.04 8.80
N TYR A 77 -8.30 3.90 8.02
CA TYR A 77 -8.27 3.31 6.67
C TYR A 77 -7.24 4.00 5.77
N PHE A 78 -7.35 5.32 5.57
CA PHE A 78 -6.43 6.03 4.67
C PHE A 78 -4.99 6.05 5.17
N SER A 79 -4.78 6.09 6.50
CA SER A 79 -3.43 6.03 7.07
C SER A 79 -2.76 4.68 6.81
N ASN A 80 -3.51 3.58 6.97
CA ASN A 80 -3.01 2.25 6.62
C ASN A 80 -2.80 2.10 5.12
N LEU A 81 -3.69 2.69 4.31
CA LEU A 81 -3.59 2.60 2.85
C LEU A 81 -2.31 3.28 2.36
N HIS A 82 -2.01 4.46 2.89
CA HIS A 82 -0.74 5.15 2.60
C HIS A 82 0.48 4.30 2.98
N ALA A 83 0.43 3.64 4.14
CA ALA A 83 1.50 2.74 4.57
C ALA A 83 1.68 1.55 3.61
N LEU A 84 0.58 0.97 3.12
CA LEU A 84 0.63 -0.07 2.09
C LEU A 84 1.21 0.47 0.78
N ILE A 85 0.78 1.63 0.29
CA ILE A 85 1.31 2.24 -0.95
C ILE A 85 2.82 2.47 -0.85
N LYS A 86 3.30 3.00 0.28
CA LYS A 86 4.74 3.19 0.51
C LYS A 86 5.49 1.85 0.50
N LEU A 87 4.93 0.83 1.14
CA LEU A 87 5.51 -0.51 1.16
C LEU A 87 5.62 -1.08 -0.25
N LEU A 88 4.53 -1.01 -1.02
CA LEU A 88 4.49 -1.49 -2.41
C LEU A 88 5.50 -0.74 -3.28
N ARG A 89 5.60 0.60 -3.17
CA ARG A 89 6.59 1.40 -3.93
C ARG A 89 8.03 1.02 -3.60
N SER A 90 8.30 0.68 -2.34
CA SER A 90 9.65 0.30 -1.90
C SER A 90 10.09 -1.09 -2.35
N ARG A 91 9.13 -1.98 -2.68
CA ARG A 91 9.40 -3.41 -2.90
C ARG A 91 9.00 -3.93 -4.28
N MET A 92 8.10 -3.26 -4.96
CA MET A 92 7.57 -3.68 -6.26
C MET A 92 8.02 -2.72 -7.35
N LYS A 93 8.34 -3.27 -8.53
CA LYS A 93 8.71 -2.48 -9.71
C LYS A 93 7.55 -1.63 -10.22
N SER A 94 6.33 -2.09 -10.04
CA SER A 94 5.10 -1.42 -10.43
C SER A 94 3.98 -1.72 -9.42
N ILE A 95 3.03 -0.80 -9.33
CA ILE A 95 1.83 -0.92 -8.50
C ILE A 95 0.64 -1.01 -9.44
N ASP A 96 -0.24 -2.00 -9.21
CA ASP A 96 -1.55 -2.03 -9.85
C ASP A 96 -2.48 -1.05 -9.12
N TRP A 97 -2.59 0.16 -9.67
CA TRP A 97 -3.41 1.22 -9.09
C TRP A 97 -4.91 0.90 -9.12
N LYS A 98 -5.35 0.05 -10.05
CA LYS A 98 -6.77 -0.29 -10.18
C LYS A 98 -7.29 -1.05 -8.96
N LEU A 99 -6.49 -1.98 -8.43
CA LEU A 99 -6.82 -2.71 -7.20
C LEU A 99 -6.96 -1.77 -5.99
N ILE A 100 -6.11 -0.73 -5.94
CA ILE A 100 -6.18 0.26 -4.87
C ILE A 100 -7.42 1.15 -5.05
N GLU A 101 -7.69 1.57 -6.29
CA GLU A 101 -8.87 2.36 -6.64
C GLU A 101 -10.16 1.65 -6.22
N GLU A 102 -10.31 0.36 -6.52
CA GLU A 102 -11.46 -0.46 -6.12
C GLU A 102 -11.68 -0.45 -4.60
N SER A 103 -10.63 -0.57 -3.80
CA SER A 103 -10.74 -0.51 -2.33
C SER A 103 -11.18 0.87 -1.83
N THR A 104 -10.64 1.96 -2.42
CA THR A 104 -11.02 3.32 -2.02
C THR A 104 -12.43 3.71 -2.48
N SER A 105 -12.90 3.16 -3.60
CA SER A 105 -14.27 3.31 -4.10
C SER A 105 -15.26 2.93 -3.01
N VAL A 106 -15.04 1.77 -2.38
CA VAL A 106 -15.84 1.27 -1.26
C VAL A 106 -15.86 2.28 -0.10
N ALA A 107 -14.71 2.83 0.27
CA ALA A 107 -14.62 3.81 1.34
C ALA A 107 -15.36 5.12 1.01
N ILE A 108 -15.35 5.58 -0.25
CA ILE A 108 -16.07 6.78 -0.71
C ILE A 108 -17.58 6.56 -0.58
N HIS A 109 -18.08 5.44 -1.08
CA HIS A 109 -19.50 5.09 -1.01
C HIS A 109 -19.97 4.88 0.43
N ALA A 110 -19.18 4.19 1.26
CA ALA A 110 -19.46 4.02 2.68
C ALA A 110 -19.54 5.38 3.40
N SER A 111 -18.63 6.30 3.09
CA SER A 111 -18.64 7.65 3.68
C SER A 111 -19.91 8.42 3.31
N LYS A 112 -20.39 8.26 2.06
CA LYS A 112 -21.63 8.90 1.62
C LYS A 112 -22.83 8.34 2.35
N GLU A 113 -22.89 7.02 2.47
CA GLU A 113 -23.95 6.28 3.16
C GLU A 113 -23.99 6.64 4.65
N ALA A 114 -22.83 6.81 5.29
CA ALA A 114 -22.69 7.30 6.67
C ALA A 114 -23.06 8.79 6.84
N GLY A 115 -23.40 9.50 5.76
CA GLY A 115 -23.81 10.91 5.80
C GLY A 115 -22.66 11.92 5.90
N LEU A 116 -21.40 11.51 5.68
CA LEU A 116 -20.27 12.45 5.72
C LEU A 116 -20.33 13.40 4.51
N PRO A 117 -20.17 14.72 4.72
CA PRO A 117 -19.96 15.66 3.61
C PRO A 117 -18.66 15.34 2.86
N PHE A 118 -18.72 15.35 1.52
CA PHE A 118 -17.54 15.04 0.69
C PHE A 118 -16.32 15.89 1.02
N ARG A 119 -16.52 17.16 1.40
CA ARG A 119 -15.41 18.06 1.77
C ARG A 119 -14.56 17.50 2.92
N ILE A 120 -15.16 16.84 3.89
CA ILE A 120 -14.43 16.20 5.01
C ILE A 120 -13.62 15.04 4.47
N VAL A 121 -14.27 14.16 3.70
CA VAL A 121 -13.63 12.98 3.07
C VAL A 121 -12.47 13.39 2.18
N ALA A 122 -12.67 14.38 1.29
CA ALA A 122 -11.67 14.89 0.35
C ALA A 122 -10.45 15.49 1.05
N ASN A 123 -10.66 16.31 2.09
CA ASN A 123 -9.55 16.86 2.86
C ASN A 123 -8.77 15.76 3.57
N LEU A 124 -9.47 14.76 4.13
CA LEU A 124 -8.83 13.62 4.78
C LEU A 124 -8.03 12.76 3.79
N MET A 125 -8.58 12.50 2.60
CA MET A 125 -7.89 11.79 1.52
C MET A 125 -6.58 12.50 1.15
N VAL A 126 -6.64 13.81 0.91
CA VAL A 126 -5.45 14.62 0.60
C VAL A 126 -4.46 14.63 1.76
N GLU A 127 -4.93 14.79 3.00
CA GLU A 127 -4.10 14.81 4.20
C GLU A 127 -3.32 13.50 4.38
N LYS A 128 -3.98 12.36 4.16
CA LYS A 128 -3.40 11.03 4.45
C LYS A 128 -2.64 10.43 3.30
N LEU A 129 -3.11 10.61 2.07
CA LEU A 129 -2.54 9.96 0.88
C LEU A 129 -1.54 10.88 0.15
N GLY A 130 -1.63 12.20 0.34
CA GLY A 130 -0.74 13.17 -0.33
C GLY A 130 -0.80 13.04 -1.84
N ASP A 131 0.37 13.05 -2.49
CA ASP A 131 0.53 12.98 -3.95
C ASP A 131 -0.09 11.72 -4.58
N ASP A 132 -0.23 10.64 -3.82
CA ASP A 132 -0.79 9.39 -4.34
C ASP A 132 -2.31 9.44 -4.49
N VAL A 133 -2.97 10.44 -3.92
CA VAL A 133 -4.42 10.58 -3.93
C VAL A 133 -5.01 10.64 -5.35
N VAL A 134 -4.27 11.21 -6.31
CA VAL A 134 -4.73 11.34 -7.70
C VAL A 134 -4.74 10.01 -8.46
N LYS A 135 -4.00 9.01 -7.97
CA LYS A 135 -3.89 7.68 -8.60
C LYS A 135 -4.84 6.67 -8.00
N VAL A 136 -5.25 6.91 -6.77
CA VAL A 136 -6.03 5.95 -5.99
C VAL A 136 -7.49 6.33 -5.92
N ILE A 137 -7.88 7.55 -6.28
CA ILE A 137 -9.27 8.01 -6.19
C ILE A 137 -9.89 8.17 -7.58
N SER A 138 -10.98 7.45 -7.82
CA SER A 138 -11.78 7.55 -9.03
C SER A 138 -12.67 8.80 -9.02
N GLU A 139 -12.51 9.66 -10.04
CA GLU A 139 -13.43 10.79 -10.28
C GLU A 139 -14.86 10.31 -10.59
N LYS A 140 -14.99 9.13 -11.20
CA LYS A 140 -16.28 8.51 -11.50
C LYS A 140 -17.02 8.22 -10.19
N ASP A 141 -16.34 7.66 -9.21
CA ASP A 141 -16.95 7.26 -7.94
C ASP A 141 -17.34 8.47 -7.10
N ILE A 142 -16.54 9.54 -7.14
CA ILE A 142 -16.92 10.83 -6.54
C ILE A 142 -18.21 11.35 -7.19
N LYS A 143 -18.30 11.33 -8.53
CA LYS A 143 -19.49 11.79 -9.25
C LYS A 143 -20.70 10.92 -8.94
N GLU A 144 -20.54 9.61 -8.83
CA GLU A 144 -21.63 8.68 -8.56
C GLU A 144 -22.12 8.76 -7.11
N ALA A 145 -21.22 8.86 -6.13
CA ALA A 145 -21.58 8.94 -4.72
C ALA A 145 -22.07 10.34 -4.29
N TYR A 146 -21.41 11.40 -4.77
CA TYR A 146 -21.61 12.76 -4.27
C TYR A 146 -22.11 13.76 -5.31
N GLY A 147 -21.98 13.45 -6.61
CA GLY A 147 -22.47 14.29 -7.69
C GLY A 147 -21.44 15.27 -8.26
N LEU A 148 -21.89 16.05 -9.25
CA LEU A 148 -21.01 16.91 -10.06
C LEU A 148 -20.41 18.10 -9.29
N ILE A 149 -21.14 18.65 -8.32
CA ILE A 149 -20.67 19.78 -7.51
C ILE A 149 -19.42 19.37 -6.70
N ASP A 150 -19.47 18.20 -6.07
CA ASP A 150 -18.39 17.66 -5.27
C ASP A 150 -17.20 17.20 -6.11
N LEU A 151 -17.44 16.65 -7.31
CA LEU A 151 -16.36 16.40 -8.28
C LEU A 151 -15.64 17.68 -8.71
N ASN A 152 -16.37 18.77 -8.95
CA ASN A 152 -15.74 20.05 -9.29
C ASN A 152 -14.94 20.62 -8.11
N TYR A 153 -15.45 20.46 -6.88
CA TYR A 153 -14.69 20.77 -5.67
C TYR A 153 -13.40 19.95 -5.58
N TRP A 154 -13.46 18.64 -5.84
CA TRP A 154 -12.31 17.75 -5.85
C TRP A 154 -11.21 18.24 -6.80
N ARG A 155 -11.57 18.48 -8.07
CA ARG A 155 -10.63 18.97 -9.09
C ARG A 155 -9.99 20.30 -8.70
N ARG A 156 -10.78 21.22 -8.12
CA ARG A 156 -10.26 22.50 -7.63
C ARG A 156 -9.29 22.30 -6.47
N LEU A 157 -9.65 21.45 -5.50
CA LEU A 157 -8.81 21.14 -4.34
C LEU A 157 -7.46 20.56 -4.79
N LEU A 158 -7.45 19.63 -5.75
CA LEU A 158 -6.21 19.06 -6.29
C LEU A 158 -5.30 20.13 -6.92
N ARG A 159 -5.87 21.06 -7.70
CA ARG A 159 -5.13 22.19 -8.28
C ARG A 159 -4.58 23.15 -7.23
N GLU A 160 -5.39 23.51 -6.23
CA GLU A 160 -4.97 24.38 -5.11
C GLU A 160 -3.81 23.77 -4.32
N LYS A 161 -3.81 22.44 -4.19
CA LYS A 161 -2.75 21.67 -3.54
C LYS A 161 -1.57 21.32 -4.45
N LYS A 162 -1.60 21.73 -5.73
CA LYS A 162 -0.57 21.45 -6.75
C LYS A 162 -0.31 19.94 -6.96
N LEU A 163 -1.36 19.14 -6.85
CA LEU A 163 -1.31 17.69 -7.06
C LEU A 163 -1.58 17.31 -8.53
N ILE A 164 -2.19 18.24 -9.29
CA ILE A 164 -2.42 18.20 -10.74
C ILE A 164 -2.21 19.58 -11.36
#